data_AF-A0A139AND7-F1
#
_entry.id   AF-A0A139AND7-F1
#
_cell.length_a   1.000
_cell.length_b   1.000
_cell.length_c   1.000
_cell.angle_alpha   90.00
_cell.angle_beta   90.00
_cell.angle_gamma   90.00
#
_symmetry.space_group_name_H-M   'P 1'
#
loop_
_entity.id
_entity.type
_entity.pdbx_description
1 polymer ?
#
loop_
_entity_poly.entity_id
_entity_poly.type
_entity_poly.pdbx_seq_one_letter_code
_entity_poly.pdbx_strand_id
1 'polypeptide(L)'
;MTRTDILGETYIAVAGFPVETSEGTIRDCRRAIEFALELLNFVHKSGTSLDFRIGAHMSSAAVAYLETGVDSPGAVFSDVTVSPLDEDSRAMRSDFLASSTSKWFIAGDAIDVAIELKMTSKPGCIHVSDTIVHTLSGLNAFVVEGPEYIDFDPHRVKSVSGTTLPTYWILGYASEEVILHDSARSSHPNDDIEEEYILQER
;
A
#
# COMPACT_ATOMS: atom_id res chain seq x y z
N MET A 1 13.15 -5.84 4.53
CA MET A 1 14.08 -4.75 4.16
C MET A 1 13.25 -3.64 3.52
N THR A 2 13.54 -2.37 3.81
CA THR A 2 12.88 -1.23 3.13
C THR A 2 13.81 -0.67 2.07
N ARG A 3 13.31 -0.48 0.85
CA ARG A 3 14.06 0.16 -0.25
C ARG A 3 13.38 1.44 -0.67
N THR A 4 14.18 2.43 -1.03
CA THR A 4 13.70 3.77 -1.31
C THR A 4 14.35 4.31 -2.58
N ASP A 5 13.58 5.07 -3.36
CA ASP A 5 14.06 5.75 -4.57
C ASP A 5 13.33 7.09 -4.73
N ILE A 6 13.87 7.98 -5.57
CA ILE A 6 13.30 9.30 -5.84
C ILE A 6 13.07 9.46 -7.35
N LEU A 7 11.82 9.64 -7.75
CA LEU A 7 11.42 9.96 -9.11
C LEU A 7 10.94 11.41 -9.18
N GLY A 8 11.83 12.31 -9.60
CA GLY A 8 11.57 13.75 -9.60
C GLY A 8 11.37 14.26 -8.18
N GLU A 9 10.15 14.72 -7.87
CA GLU A 9 9.75 15.17 -6.52
C GLU A 9 9.04 14.07 -5.71
N THR A 10 8.90 12.87 -6.28
CA THR A 10 8.20 11.76 -5.64
C THR A 10 9.20 10.83 -4.96
N TYR A 11 9.05 10.70 -3.64
CA TYR A 11 9.72 9.67 -2.86
C TYR A 11 8.93 8.37 -2.91
N ILE A 12 9.58 7.26 -3.24
CA ILE A 12 9.00 5.92 -3.29
C ILE A 12 9.68 5.08 -2.21
N ALA A 13 8.88 4.37 -1.41
CA ALA A 13 9.37 3.40 -0.44
C ALA A 13 8.62 2.09 -0.59
N VAL A 14 9.34 0.97 -0.55
CA VAL A 14 8.79 -0.38 -0.60
C VAL A 14 9.30 -1.18 0.58
N ALA A 15 8.37 -1.87 1.25
CA ALA A 15 8.62 -2.76 2.37
C ALA A 15 8.19 -4.18 2.02
N GLY A 16 8.63 -5.16 2.83
CA GLY A 16 8.23 -6.56 2.63
C GLY A 16 8.95 -7.28 1.50
N PHE A 17 10.13 -6.86 1.05
CA PHE A 17 10.89 -7.64 0.05
C PHE A 17 12.15 -8.29 0.65
N PRO A 18 12.32 -9.62 0.51
CA PRO A 18 11.28 -10.62 0.21
C PRO A 18 10.31 -10.81 1.40
N VAL A 19 9.04 -11.18 1.14
CA VAL A 19 8.11 -11.65 2.18
C VAL A 19 8.28 -13.16 2.30
N GLU A 20 8.57 -13.65 3.51
CA GLU A 20 8.71 -15.09 3.76
C GLU A 20 7.48 -15.69 4.46
N THR A 21 6.69 -14.90 5.18
CA THR A 21 5.53 -15.36 5.98
C THR A 21 4.41 -14.33 6.04
N SER A 22 3.19 -14.78 6.35
CA SER A 22 2.02 -13.89 6.57
C SER A 22 2.23 -12.93 7.75
N GLU A 23 2.86 -13.38 8.84
CA GLU A 23 3.26 -12.51 9.95
C GLU A 23 4.25 -11.44 9.51
N GLY A 24 5.18 -11.80 8.61
CA GLY A 24 6.10 -10.87 7.96
C GLY A 24 5.35 -9.77 7.21
N THR A 25 4.31 -10.13 6.44
CA THR A 25 3.45 -9.16 5.72
C THR A 25 2.81 -8.16 6.68
N ILE A 26 2.15 -8.62 7.75
CA ILE A 26 1.48 -7.73 8.71
C ILE A 26 2.50 -6.79 9.37
N ARG A 27 3.63 -7.33 9.83
CA ARG A 27 4.70 -6.55 10.46
C ARG A 27 5.26 -5.49 9.52
N ASP A 28 5.53 -5.85 8.28
CA ASP A 28 6.17 -4.95 7.32
C ASP A 28 5.17 -3.91 6.78
N CYS A 29 3.90 -4.29 6.60
CA CYS A 29 2.79 -3.38 6.31
C CYS A 29 2.63 -2.33 7.43
N ARG A 30 2.58 -2.78 8.69
CA ARG A 30 2.50 -1.89 9.86
C ARG A 30 3.66 -0.90 9.89
N ARG A 31 4.90 -1.39 9.76
CA ARG A 31 6.10 -0.53 9.76
C ARG A 31 6.09 0.50 8.64
N ALA A 32 5.58 0.14 7.45
CA ALA A 32 5.46 1.08 6.34
C ALA A 32 4.49 2.23 6.66
N ILE A 33 3.36 1.93 7.30
CA ILE A 33 2.40 2.94 7.75
C ILE A 33 2.97 3.79 8.89
N GLU A 34 3.64 3.19 9.87
CA GLU A 34 4.30 3.91 10.96
C GLU A 34 5.34 4.90 10.42
N PHE A 35 6.18 4.46 9.47
CA PHE A 35 7.15 5.32 8.79
C PHE A 35 6.48 6.46 8.01
N ALA A 36 5.36 6.20 7.33
CA ALA A 36 4.59 7.23 6.64
C ALA A 36 4.03 8.29 7.62
N LEU A 37 3.53 7.87 8.79
CA LEU A 37 3.08 8.77 9.85
C LEU A 37 4.24 9.58 10.45
N GLU A 38 5.42 8.99 10.62
CA GLU A 38 6.63 9.70 11.07
C GLU A 38 7.05 10.79 10.07
N LEU A 39 7.01 10.49 8.77
CA LEU A 39 7.29 11.48 7.71
C LEU A 39 6.29 12.64 7.73
N LEU A 40 4.99 12.35 7.86
CA LEU A 40 3.97 13.40 7.98
C LEU A 40 4.21 14.29 9.20
N ASN A 41 4.50 13.68 10.35
CA ASN A 41 4.82 14.41 11.58
C ASN A 41 6.09 15.25 11.43
N PHE A 42 7.10 14.74 10.73
CA PHE A 42 8.33 15.48 10.46
C PHE A 42 8.05 16.73 9.61
N VAL A 43 7.31 16.57 8.49
CA VAL A 43 6.93 17.68 7.59
C VAL A 43 6.06 18.72 8.31
N HIS A 44 5.15 18.27 9.18
CA HIS A 44 4.34 19.17 9.99
C HIS A 44 5.20 19.98 10.97
N LYS A 45 6.14 19.31 11.67
CA LYS A 45 7.04 19.95 12.65
C LYS A 45 8.05 20.90 12.02
N SER A 46 8.46 20.68 10.77
CA SER A 46 9.36 21.60 10.07
C SER A 46 8.70 22.95 9.73
N GLY A 47 7.39 23.11 9.95
CA GLY A 47 6.65 24.34 9.64
C GLY A 47 6.54 24.63 8.15
N THR A 48 6.96 23.67 7.32
CA THR A 48 6.85 23.74 5.87
C THR A 48 5.42 23.40 5.49
N SER A 49 4.71 24.38 4.91
CA SER A 49 3.40 24.17 4.28
C SER A 49 3.56 23.43 2.94
N LEU A 50 4.17 22.25 2.98
CA LEU A 50 4.28 21.38 1.80
C LEU A 50 2.96 20.65 1.61
N ASP A 51 2.49 20.61 0.37
CA ASP A 51 1.40 19.74 -0.08
C ASP A 51 1.90 18.29 -0.11
N PHE A 52 2.24 17.76 1.07
CA PHE A 52 2.81 16.44 1.22
C PHE A 52 1.69 15.40 1.28
N ARG A 53 1.70 14.48 0.32
CA ARG A 53 0.66 13.47 0.12
C ARG A 53 1.30 12.10 0.10
N ILE A 54 0.67 11.15 0.79
CA ILE A 54 1.09 9.75 0.78
C ILE A 54 -0.05 8.90 0.24
N GLY A 55 0.27 8.04 -0.73
CA GLY A 55 -0.56 6.94 -1.18
C GLY A 55 0.16 5.64 -0.88
N ALA A 56 -0.53 4.66 -0.28
CA ALA A 56 0.05 3.37 0.01
C ALA A 56 -0.87 2.24 -0.46
N HIS A 57 -0.27 1.22 -1.05
CA HIS A 57 -0.96 0.04 -1.51
C HIS A 57 -0.17 -1.22 -1.17
N MET A 58 -0.88 -2.31 -0.93
CA MET A 58 -0.28 -3.62 -0.68
C MET A 58 -0.81 -4.63 -1.70
N SER A 59 0.10 -5.14 -2.52
CA SER A 59 -0.12 -6.21 -3.48
C SER A 59 1.24 -6.75 -3.95
N SER A 60 1.24 -7.74 -4.86
CA SER A 60 2.44 -8.24 -5.51
C SER A 60 3.03 -7.19 -6.46
N ALA A 61 4.36 -7.05 -6.45
CA ALA A 61 5.10 -6.20 -7.37
C ALA A 61 6.32 -6.97 -7.92
N ALA A 62 6.71 -6.70 -9.16
CA ALA A 62 7.93 -7.23 -9.72
C ALA A 62 9.12 -6.39 -9.26
N VAL A 63 10.15 -7.03 -8.73
CA VAL A 63 11.42 -6.38 -8.37
C VAL A 63 12.50 -6.92 -9.30
N ALA A 64 13.18 -6.03 -10.00
CA ALA A 64 14.30 -6.38 -10.87
C ALA A 64 15.58 -5.67 -10.40
N TYR A 65 16.71 -6.34 -10.57
CA TYR A 65 18.02 -5.76 -10.34
C TYR A 65 18.79 -5.80 -11.65
N LEU A 66 19.22 -4.63 -12.11
CA LEU A 66 20.10 -4.54 -13.27
C LEU A 66 21.52 -4.30 -12.77
N GLU A 67 22.40 -5.28 -12.99
CA GLU A 67 23.84 -5.06 -12.93
C GLU A 67 24.32 -4.54 -14.27
N THR A 68 24.83 -3.33 -14.30
CA THR A 68 25.46 -2.77 -15.49
C THR A 68 26.98 -2.87 -15.31
N GLY A 69 27.53 -4.02 -15.69
CA GLY A 69 28.97 -4.24 -15.82
C GLY A 69 29.33 -4.37 -17.30
N VAL A 70 30.44 -3.73 -17.73
CA VAL A 70 30.93 -3.74 -19.12
C VAL A 70 31.22 -5.17 -19.62
N ASP A 71 31.32 -6.15 -18.72
CA ASP A 71 31.66 -7.55 -19.01
C ASP A 71 30.58 -8.57 -18.61
N SER A 72 29.33 -8.17 -18.35
CA SER A 72 28.27 -9.12 -17.94
C SER A 72 26.92 -8.79 -18.57
N PRO A 73 26.60 -9.36 -19.76
CA PRO A 73 25.29 -9.20 -20.37
C PRO A 73 24.31 -10.17 -19.69
N GLY A 74 23.75 -9.77 -18.56
CA GLY A 74 22.75 -10.60 -17.88
C GLY A 74 22.00 -9.83 -16.81
N ALA A 75 20.82 -9.32 -17.15
CA ALA A 75 19.85 -8.96 -16.12
C ALA A 75 19.36 -10.26 -15.46
N VAL A 76 19.60 -10.42 -14.16
CA VAL A 76 19.08 -11.56 -13.39
C VAL A 76 17.68 -11.19 -12.91
N PHE A 77 16.67 -11.84 -13.49
CA PHE A 77 15.28 -11.71 -13.06
C PHE A 77 14.92 -12.89 -12.15
N SER A 78 14.64 -12.63 -10.88
CA SER A 78 14.01 -13.61 -9.99
C SER A 78 12.50 -13.40 -10.01
N ASP A 79 11.76 -14.37 -10.56
CA ASP A 79 10.29 -14.44 -10.67
C ASP A 79 9.59 -13.17 -11.19
N VAL A 80 9.68 -12.97 -12.51
CA VAL A 80 8.81 -12.03 -13.24
C VAL A 80 7.92 -12.84 -14.17
N THR A 81 6.64 -12.99 -13.84
CA THR A 81 5.62 -13.30 -14.85
C THR A 81 5.36 -12.01 -15.62
N VAL A 82 6.17 -11.76 -16.66
CA VAL A 82 6.04 -10.55 -17.49
C VAL A 82 4.78 -10.73 -18.35
N SER A 83 3.67 -10.11 -17.95
CA SER A 83 2.57 -9.85 -18.89
C SER A 83 3.11 -8.93 -19.99
N PRO A 84 2.75 -9.12 -21.28
CA PRO A 84 3.32 -8.35 -22.38
C PRO A 84 3.19 -6.84 -22.13
N LEU A 85 4.33 -6.18 -21.97
CA LEU A 85 4.44 -4.74 -21.72
C LEU A 85 3.96 -3.94 -22.93
N ASP A 86 3.32 -2.81 -22.66
CA ASP A 86 2.96 -1.80 -23.66
C ASP A 86 4.19 -1.08 -24.24
N GLU A 87 3.99 -0.31 -25.31
CA GLU A 87 5.06 0.42 -26.01
C GLU A 87 5.72 1.50 -25.16
N ASP A 88 5.01 2.09 -24.20
CA ASP A 88 5.54 3.13 -23.30
C ASP A 88 6.60 2.55 -22.35
N SER A 89 6.40 1.32 -21.87
CA SER A 89 7.38 0.59 -21.07
C SER A 89 8.68 0.26 -21.85
N ARG A 90 8.65 0.29 -23.20
CA ARG A 90 9.84 0.08 -24.03
C ARG A 90 10.70 1.32 -24.16
N ALA A 91 10.10 2.51 -24.19
CA ALA A 91 10.85 3.77 -24.28
C ALA A 91 11.71 4.00 -23.04
N MET A 92 11.19 3.66 -21.85
CA MET A 92 11.91 3.76 -20.58
C MET A 92 13.15 2.84 -20.51
N ARG A 93 13.23 1.79 -21.35
CA ARG A 93 14.41 0.90 -21.45
C ARG A 93 15.58 1.51 -22.26
N SER A 94 15.32 2.45 -23.16
CA SER A 94 16.32 2.97 -24.11
C SER A 94 17.37 3.86 -23.43
N ASP A 95 16.94 4.87 -22.69
CA ASP A 95 17.84 5.78 -21.96
C ASP A 95 18.51 5.12 -20.76
N PHE A 96 17.94 3.98 -20.35
CA PHE A 96 18.29 3.23 -19.16
C PHE A 96 19.54 2.32 -19.33
N LEU A 97 19.81 1.83 -20.54
CA LEU A 97 20.97 0.98 -20.84
C LEU A 97 22.31 1.74 -20.91
N ALA A 98 22.29 3.08 -20.77
CA ALA A 98 23.48 3.92 -20.88
C ALA A 98 24.21 4.19 -19.54
N SER A 99 23.63 3.84 -18.38
CA SER A 99 24.29 4.11 -17.08
C SER A 99 25.08 2.90 -16.58
N SER A 100 26.35 3.10 -16.22
CA SER A 100 27.25 2.06 -15.67
C SER A 100 27.05 1.79 -14.16
N THR A 101 25.87 2.08 -13.61
CA THR A 101 25.57 1.85 -12.20
C THR A 101 24.47 0.82 -12.04
N SER A 102 24.73 -0.18 -11.20
CA SER A 102 23.70 -1.16 -10.84
C SER A 102 22.52 -0.47 -10.18
N LYS A 103 21.31 -0.79 -10.62
CA LYS A 103 20.08 -0.15 -10.15
C LYS A 103 19.01 -1.19 -9.89
N TRP A 104 18.18 -0.90 -8.90
CA TRP A 104 16.99 -1.69 -8.56
C TRP A 104 15.76 -1.04 -9.17
N PHE A 105 14.84 -1.87 -9.64
CA PHE A 105 13.58 -1.45 -10.24
C PHE A 105 12.46 -2.19 -9.56
N ILE A 106 11.36 -1.46 -9.37
CA ILE A 106 10.12 -2.02 -8.88
C ILE A 106 9.10 -1.61 -9.94
N ALA A 107 8.34 -2.58 -10.43
CA ALA A 107 7.34 -2.38 -11.46
C ALA A 107 6.09 -3.19 -11.19
N GLY A 108 4.98 -2.75 -11.76
CA GLY A 108 3.69 -3.43 -11.73
C GLY A 108 2.60 -2.61 -11.05
N ASP A 109 1.38 -3.06 -11.24
CA ASP A 109 0.14 -2.36 -10.89
C ASP A 109 0.09 -1.89 -9.43
N ALA A 110 0.77 -2.58 -8.51
CA ALA A 110 0.80 -2.17 -7.11
C ALA A 110 1.37 -0.75 -6.93
N ILE A 111 2.36 -0.38 -7.75
CA ILE A 111 2.98 0.94 -7.73
C ILE A 111 2.04 1.96 -8.37
N ASP A 112 1.41 1.60 -9.48
CA ASP A 112 0.48 2.49 -10.18
C ASP A 112 -0.73 2.82 -9.30
N VAL A 113 -1.26 1.83 -8.57
CA VAL A 113 -2.31 2.05 -7.55
C VAL A 113 -1.81 2.98 -6.44
N ALA A 114 -0.61 2.75 -5.89
CA ALA A 114 -0.06 3.61 -4.84
C ALA A 114 0.12 5.06 -5.30
N ILE A 115 0.56 5.25 -6.55
CA ILE A 115 0.68 6.57 -7.18
C ILE A 115 -0.69 7.22 -7.34
N GLU A 116 -1.69 6.48 -7.82
CA GLU A 116 -3.04 7.04 -7.99
C GLU A 116 -3.69 7.42 -6.66
N LEU A 117 -3.51 6.59 -5.62
CA LEU A 117 -3.90 6.92 -4.25
C LEU A 117 -3.22 8.21 -3.79
N LYS A 118 -1.92 8.37 -4.02
CA LYS A 118 -1.18 9.60 -3.68
C LYS A 118 -1.75 10.83 -4.41
N MET A 119 -2.04 10.70 -5.71
CA MET A 119 -2.52 11.81 -6.53
C MET A 119 -3.92 12.29 -6.10
N THR A 120 -4.74 11.35 -5.66
CA THR A 120 -6.09 11.60 -5.12
C THR A 120 -6.09 11.93 -3.62
N SER A 121 -4.96 11.78 -2.93
CA SER A 121 -4.84 12.12 -1.50
C SER A 121 -5.05 13.60 -1.21
N LYS A 122 -5.64 13.88 -0.06
CA LYS A 122 -5.62 15.22 0.57
C LYS A 122 -4.22 15.52 1.15
N PRO A 123 -3.74 16.78 1.12
CA PRO A 123 -2.49 17.17 1.77
C PRO A 123 -2.49 16.79 3.25
N GLY A 124 -1.38 16.25 3.75
CA GLY A 124 -1.22 15.88 5.16
C GLY A 124 -1.88 14.56 5.56
N CYS A 125 -2.44 13.80 4.61
CA CYS A 125 -3.11 12.52 4.86
C CYS A 125 -2.38 11.36 4.18
N ILE A 126 -2.59 10.15 4.73
CA ILE A 126 -2.19 8.89 4.10
C ILE A 126 -3.44 8.24 3.52
N HIS A 127 -3.49 8.08 2.21
CA HIS A 127 -4.55 7.37 1.51
C HIS A 127 -4.09 5.93 1.24
N VAL A 128 -4.89 4.97 1.67
CA VAL A 128 -4.53 3.54 1.61
C VAL A 128 -5.62 2.73 0.91
N SER A 129 -5.21 1.63 0.29
CA SER A 129 -6.16 0.64 -0.23
C SER A 129 -6.82 -0.19 0.87
N ASP A 130 -7.98 -0.77 0.55
CA ASP A 130 -8.66 -1.75 1.41
C ASP A 130 -7.77 -2.91 1.85
N THR A 131 -6.85 -3.36 1.00
CA THR A 131 -5.90 -4.44 1.34
C THR A 131 -5.02 -4.10 2.54
N ILE A 132 -4.62 -2.84 2.71
CA ILE A 132 -3.83 -2.39 3.87
C ILE A 132 -4.71 -2.40 5.12
N VAL A 133 -5.92 -1.83 5.04
CA VAL A 133 -6.84 -1.77 6.19
C VAL A 133 -7.21 -3.17 6.64
N HIS A 134 -7.55 -4.06 5.72
CA HIS A 134 -7.87 -5.45 6.05
C HIS A 134 -6.70 -6.14 6.76
N THR A 135 -5.47 -5.92 6.29
CA THR A 135 -4.24 -6.50 6.87
C THR A 135 -3.95 -5.97 8.27
N LEU A 136 -4.31 -4.71 8.56
CA LEU A 136 -4.03 -4.05 9.83
C LEU A 136 -5.22 -4.05 10.80
N SER A 137 -6.40 -4.46 10.36
CA SER A 137 -7.66 -4.37 11.12
C SER A 137 -7.59 -5.09 12.48
N GLY A 138 -6.87 -6.21 12.58
CA GLY A 138 -6.71 -6.95 13.83
C GLY A 138 -5.77 -6.31 14.87
N LEU A 139 -5.09 -5.21 14.54
CA LEU A 139 -4.10 -4.59 15.44
C LEU A 139 -4.65 -3.43 16.26
N ASN A 140 -5.79 -2.84 15.87
CA ASN A 140 -6.37 -1.63 16.49
C ASN A 140 -5.34 -0.50 16.70
N ALA A 141 -4.33 -0.41 15.83
CA ALA A 141 -3.18 0.48 16.01
C ALA A 141 -3.38 1.88 15.40
N PHE A 142 -4.34 2.02 14.49
CA PHE A 142 -4.50 3.21 13.65
C PHE A 142 -5.94 3.71 13.65
N VAL A 143 -6.11 5.03 13.58
CA VAL A 143 -7.41 5.65 13.31
C VAL A 143 -7.61 5.66 11.80
N VAL A 144 -8.65 4.97 11.35
CA VAL A 144 -9.00 4.79 9.94
C VAL A 144 -10.33 5.46 9.66
N GLU A 145 -10.41 6.25 8.58
CA GLU A 145 -11.63 6.87 8.06
C GLU A 145 -11.95 6.32 6.66
N GLY A 146 -13.22 6.02 6.38
CA GLY A 146 -13.67 5.49 5.08
C GLY A 146 -14.82 4.48 5.21
N PRO A 147 -15.13 3.71 4.15
CA PRO A 147 -14.47 3.76 2.84
C PRO A 147 -14.86 5.00 2.01
N GLU A 148 -13.90 5.53 1.28
CA GLU A 148 -14.14 6.31 0.05
C GLU A 148 -13.99 5.38 -1.16
N TYR A 149 -14.50 5.80 -2.31
CA TYR A 149 -14.51 4.98 -3.53
C TYR A 149 -13.81 5.74 -4.64
N ILE A 150 -12.76 5.15 -5.21
CA ILE A 150 -11.97 5.74 -6.30
C ILE A 150 -12.15 4.93 -7.57
N ASP A 151 -12.45 5.64 -8.66
CA ASP A 151 -12.40 5.10 -10.01
C ASP A 151 -10.97 5.22 -10.55
N PHE A 152 -10.35 4.09 -10.85
CA PHE A 152 -9.01 4.06 -11.43
C PHE A 152 -9.09 4.23 -12.95
N ASP A 153 -8.17 5.02 -13.51
CA ASP A 153 -8.02 5.13 -14.95
C ASP A 153 -7.69 3.73 -15.54
N PRO A 154 -8.59 3.17 -16.39
CA PRO A 154 -8.40 1.85 -16.97
C PRO A 154 -7.16 1.73 -17.84
N HIS A 155 -6.59 2.84 -18.29
CA HIS A 155 -5.35 2.86 -19.07
C HIS A 155 -4.09 2.83 -18.19
N ARG A 156 -4.19 3.24 -16.92
CA ARG A 156 -3.05 3.33 -16.01
C ARG A 156 -2.94 2.13 -15.08
N VAL A 157 -4.06 1.60 -14.59
CA VAL A 157 -4.05 0.43 -13.71
C VAL A 157 -4.88 -0.70 -14.30
N LYS A 158 -4.19 -1.64 -14.95
CA LYS A 158 -4.84 -2.71 -15.73
C LYS A 158 -5.60 -3.71 -14.85
N SER A 159 -5.06 -4.06 -13.69
CA SER A 159 -5.65 -5.04 -12.76
C SER A 159 -6.99 -4.64 -12.17
N VAL A 160 -7.29 -3.34 -12.13
CA VAL A 160 -8.52 -2.79 -11.51
C VAL A 160 -9.31 -1.93 -12.50
N SER A 161 -9.01 -2.07 -13.79
CA SER A 161 -9.65 -1.36 -14.89
C SER A 161 -11.17 -1.50 -14.83
N GLY A 162 -11.87 -0.35 -14.83
CA GLY A 162 -13.34 -0.31 -14.75
C GLY A 162 -13.92 -0.72 -13.39
N THR A 163 -13.10 -0.81 -12.35
CA THR A 163 -13.53 -1.15 -10.99
C THR A 163 -13.33 0.04 -10.06
N THR A 164 -14.40 0.43 -9.39
CA THR A 164 -14.35 1.35 -8.26
C THR A 164 -13.84 0.59 -7.04
N LEU A 165 -12.71 1.00 -6.47
CA LEU A 165 -12.17 0.32 -5.28
C LEU A 165 -12.47 1.10 -4.00
N PRO A 166 -12.76 0.41 -2.89
CA PRO A 166 -12.80 1.04 -1.58
C PRO A 166 -11.37 1.43 -1.13
N THR A 167 -11.25 2.64 -0.61
CA THR A 167 -10.03 3.24 -0.11
C THR A 167 -10.30 3.94 1.22
N TYR A 168 -9.25 4.18 1.99
CA TYR A 168 -9.39 4.68 3.36
C TYR A 168 -8.28 5.67 3.69
N TRP A 169 -8.52 6.50 4.69
CA TRP A 169 -7.54 7.43 5.22
C TRP A 169 -6.99 6.92 6.54
N ILE A 170 -5.67 6.93 6.69
CA ILE A 170 -5.03 6.75 8.00
C ILE A 170 -4.74 8.12 8.56
N LEU A 171 -5.45 8.47 9.64
CA LEU A 171 -5.41 9.81 10.26
C LEU A 171 -4.31 9.91 11.33
N GLY A 172 -3.89 8.78 11.90
CA GLY A 172 -2.89 8.74 12.96
C GLY A 172 -2.91 7.43 13.73
N TYR A 173 -2.20 7.43 14.85
CA TYR A 173 -2.24 6.32 15.82
C TYR A 173 -3.56 6.33 16.59
N ALA A 174 -4.13 5.15 16.83
CA ALA A 174 -5.23 5.01 17.78
C ALA A 174 -4.72 5.34 19.19
N SER A 175 -5.46 6.13 19.97
CA SER A 175 -5.12 6.37 21.37
C SER A 175 -5.40 5.12 22.20
N GLU A 176 -4.66 4.92 23.29
CA GLU A 176 -4.89 3.79 24.22
C GLU A 176 -6.32 3.76 24.77
N GLU A 177 -6.95 4.94 24.93
CA GLU A 177 -8.34 5.06 25.39
C GLU A 177 -9.35 4.47 24.39
N VAL A 178 -9.09 4.58 23.09
CA VAL A 178 -9.97 4.01 22.04
C VAL A 178 -9.88 2.48 22.03
N ILE A 179 -8.71 1.91 22.30
CA ILE A 179 -8.46 0.46 22.28
C ILE A 179 -9.20 -0.26 23.44
N LEU A 180 -9.34 0.40 24.59
CA LEU A 180 -10.01 -0.18 25.76
C LEU A 180 -11.54 -0.29 25.58
N HIS A 181 -12.15 0.60 24.81
CA HIS A 181 -13.60 0.62 24.63
C HIS A 181 -14.13 -0.51 23.71
N ASP A 182 -13.36 -0.93 22.70
CA ASP A 182 -13.77 -2.05 21.84
C ASP A 182 -13.55 -3.41 22.50
N SER A 183 -12.52 -3.54 23.33
CA SER A 183 -12.24 -4.76 24.11
C SER A 183 -13.38 -5.08 25.09
N ALA A 184 -14.10 -4.06 25.57
CA ALA A 184 -15.24 -4.20 26.47
C ALA A 184 -16.56 -4.55 25.75
N ARG A 185 -16.65 -4.39 24.42
CA ARG A 185 -17.82 -4.78 23.61
C ARG A 185 -17.74 -6.21 23.07
N SER A 186 -16.54 -6.75 22.94
CA SER A 186 -16.26 -8.12 22.49
C SER A 186 -16.57 -9.20 23.56
N SER A 187 -16.80 -8.80 24.81
CA SER A 187 -17.08 -9.72 25.92
C SER A 187 -18.57 -9.90 26.25
N HIS A 188 -19.49 -9.52 25.35
CA HIS A 188 -20.84 -10.07 25.45
C HIS A 188 -20.83 -11.49 24.88
N PRO A 189 -20.93 -12.52 25.74
CA PRO A 189 -21.15 -13.86 25.25
C PRO A 189 -22.47 -13.84 24.47
N ASN A 190 -22.51 -14.55 23.36
CA ASN A 190 -23.76 -15.07 22.80
C ASN A 190 -24.36 -16.08 23.80
N ASP A 191 -24.74 -15.61 24.99
CA ASP A 191 -25.63 -16.34 25.87
C ASP A 191 -27.05 -16.06 25.35
N ASP A 192 -27.66 -17.14 24.88
CA ASP A 192 -29.10 -17.36 24.81
C ASP A 192 -29.88 -16.63 23.72
N ILE A 193 -29.71 -17.06 22.46
CA ILE A 193 -30.86 -17.15 21.55
C ILE A 193 -31.59 -18.45 21.92
N GLU A 194 -32.48 -18.37 22.89
CA GLU A 194 -33.52 -19.39 23.07
C GLU A 194 -34.40 -19.41 21.80
N GLU A 195 -34.39 -20.54 21.09
CA GLU A 195 -35.39 -20.87 20.08
C GLU A 195 -36.75 -21.09 20.77
N GLU A 196 -37.52 -20.02 20.98
CA GLU A 196 -38.93 -20.15 21.40
C GLU A 196 -39.88 -20.03 20.19
N TYR A 197 -40.65 -21.10 20.01
CA TYR A 197 -41.64 -21.41 18.99
C TYR A 197 -42.74 -20.35 18.79
N ILE A 198 -43.17 -20.14 17.53
CA ILE A 198 -44.60 -19.90 17.23
C ILE A 198 -45.06 -20.81 16.07
N LEU A 199 -45.67 -21.92 16.46
CA LEU A 199 -46.72 -22.59 15.67
C LEU A 199 -47.98 -21.71 15.73
N GLN A 200 -48.49 -21.26 14.59
CA GLN A 200 -49.91 -20.93 14.46
C GLN A 200 -50.47 -21.49 13.15
N GLU A 201 -51.35 -22.48 13.33
CA GLU A 201 -52.31 -22.97 12.35
C GLU A 201 -53.20 -21.83 11.85
N ARG A 202 -53.35 -21.72 10.53
CA ARG A 202 -54.62 -21.51 9.82
C ARG A 202 -54.45 -21.68 8.31
#